data_AF-A0AAD7AQU1-F1
#
_entry.id   AF-A0AAD7AQU1-F1
#
_cell.length_a   1.000
_cell.length_b   1.000
_cell.length_c   1.000
_cell.angle_alpha   90.00
_cell.angle_beta   90.00
_cell.angle_gamma   90.00
#
_symmetry.space_group_name_H-M   'P 1'
#
loop_
_entity.id
_entity.type
_entity.pdbx_description
1 polymer ?
#
loop_
_entity_poly.entity_id
_entity_poly.type
_entity_poly.pdbx_seq_one_letter_code
_entity_poly.pdbx_strand_id
1 'polypeptide(L)'
;IPSKQRLPASEELLCCFAVSRAGEIAGGTARGAVTAVKAEHIRRGIPWKGGLRLRYTLRDVENLTPESSKREERPPVTEDMINILKAELDLGDPKDAAVFAVACSACWGRIRLSEMLSDTQSKYFIGRILVGADLGPAATAAGTQVLKFPWTKPKGEHGDKAILCHQHTKSDPVNAIENHDTVNTIPADLPLFVYRNEKGDHTCLSRRKFLSRCNEIWSRHGVPSTTGHSFRIRGTTHLLIAGVNPEVVQAMGCWKSDTFLVYWRHFGHISPLACGIFRFVKQVFI
;
A
#
# COMPACT_ATOMS: atom_id res chain seq x y z
N ILE A 1 -19.38 -15.91 -28.73
CA ILE A 1 -19.34 -17.28 -28.14
C ILE A 1 -20.77 -17.77 -27.88
N PRO A 2 -21.22 -18.86 -28.53
CA PRO A 2 -22.52 -19.50 -28.27
C PRO A 2 -22.71 -19.88 -26.80
N SER A 3 -23.93 -19.74 -26.24
CA SER A 3 -24.19 -19.95 -24.80
C SER A 3 -23.78 -21.33 -24.29
N LYS A 4 -23.97 -22.38 -25.10
CA LYS A 4 -23.63 -23.77 -24.76
C LYS A 4 -22.12 -24.02 -24.58
N GLN A 5 -21.27 -23.15 -25.12
CA GLN A 5 -19.80 -23.29 -25.05
C GLN A 5 -19.16 -22.48 -23.92
N ARG A 6 -19.93 -21.61 -23.25
CA ARG A 6 -19.40 -20.70 -22.22
C ARG A 6 -19.15 -21.39 -20.88
N LEU A 7 -19.93 -22.43 -20.58
CA LEU A 7 -19.95 -23.10 -19.28
C LEU A 7 -20.27 -24.61 -19.48
N PRO A 8 -19.34 -25.54 -19.22
CA PRO A 8 -17.92 -25.29 -18.94
C PRO A 8 -17.19 -24.81 -20.21
N ALA A 9 -16.45 -23.70 -20.10
CA ALA A 9 -15.54 -23.26 -21.14
C ALA A 9 -14.45 -24.33 -21.35
N SER A 10 -14.17 -24.70 -22.61
CA SER A 10 -13.04 -25.57 -22.93
C SER A 10 -11.71 -24.85 -22.69
N GLU A 11 -10.62 -25.59 -22.45
CA GLU A 11 -9.30 -24.98 -22.31
C GLU A 11 -8.92 -24.15 -23.55
N GLU A 12 -9.25 -24.65 -24.74
CA GLU A 12 -9.04 -23.94 -26.01
C GLU A 12 -9.77 -22.60 -26.05
N LEU A 13 -11.05 -22.57 -25.64
CA LEU A 13 -11.82 -21.33 -25.58
C LEU A 13 -11.21 -20.35 -24.56
N LEU A 14 -10.72 -20.85 -23.43
CA LEU A 14 -10.02 -20.03 -22.44
C LEU A 14 -8.71 -19.45 -22.99
N CYS A 15 -7.97 -20.22 -23.78
CA CYS A 15 -6.76 -19.74 -24.46
C CYS A 15 -7.11 -18.65 -25.49
N CYS A 16 -8.11 -18.89 -26.34
CA CYS A 16 -8.61 -17.88 -27.29
C CYS A 16 -9.07 -16.61 -26.58
N PHE A 17 -9.76 -16.74 -25.44
CA PHE A 17 -10.15 -15.60 -24.62
C PHE A 17 -8.94 -14.86 -24.05
N ALA A 18 -7.93 -15.57 -23.54
CA ALA A 18 -6.71 -14.97 -23.01
C ALA A 18 -5.93 -14.18 -24.08
N VAL A 19 -5.83 -14.70 -25.31
CA VAL A 19 -5.10 -14.03 -26.41
C VAL A 19 -5.92 -12.99 -27.16
N SER A 20 -7.24 -12.92 -26.94
CA SER A 20 -8.14 -12.03 -27.69
C SER A 20 -7.77 -10.55 -27.66
N ARG A 21 -6.93 -10.16 -26.69
CA ARG A 21 -6.39 -8.80 -26.51
C ARG A 21 -4.88 -8.79 -26.25
N ALA A 22 -4.18 -9.85 -26.65
CA ALA A 22 -2.72 -9.90 -26.56
C ALA A 22 -2.11 -8.73 -27.37
N GLY A 23 -1.08 -8.07 -26.84
CA GLY A 23 -0.52 -6.88 -27.49
C GLY A 23 -1.28 -5.58 -27.24
N GLU A 24 -2.51 -5.64 -26.72
CA GLU A 24 -3.33 -4.43 -26.45
C GLU A 24 -3.40 -4.08 -24.96
N ILE A 25 -3.36 -5.08 -24.09
CA ILE A 25 -3.52 -4.92 -22.63
C ILE A 25 -2.34 -5.52 -21.88
N ALA A 26 -2.12 -5.05 -20.66
CA ALA A 26 -1.20 -5.72 -19.73
C ALA A 26 -1.63 -7.17 -19.49
N GLY A 27 -0.69 -8.11 -19.52
CA GLY A 27 -1.00 -9.53 -19.29
C GLY A 27 -1.57 -9.81 -17.90
N GLY A 28 -1.25 -8.99 -16.90
CA GLY A 28 -1.93 -8.97 -15.60
C GLY A 28 -3.44 -8.73 -15.70
N THR A 29 -3.88 -7.88 -16.62
CA THR A 29 -5.30 -7.65 -16.91
C THR A 29 -5.94 -8.88 -17.56
N ALA A 30 -5.26 -9.50 -18.53
CA ALA A 30 -5.74 -10.73 -19.17
C ALA A 30 -5.91 -11.88 -18.15
N ARG A 31 -4.92 -12.04 -17.25
CA ARG A 31 -5.00 -12.99 -16.12
C ARG A 31 -6.18 -12.68 -15.20
N GLY A 32 -6.40 -11.40 -14.87
CA GLY A 32 -7.55 -10.97 -14.07
C GLY A 32 -8.89 -11.35 -14.71
N ALA A 33 -9.01 -11.16 -16.03
CA ALA A 33 -10.21 -11.54 -16.78
C ALA A 33 -10.43 -13.07 -16.76
N VAL A 34 -9.38 -13.87 -16.97
CA VAL A 34 -9.47 -15.34 -16.88
C VAL A 34 -9.84 -15.79 -15.47
N THR A 35 -9.30 -15.14 -14.42
CA THR A 35 -9.69 -15.41 -13.03
C THR A 35 -11.16 -15.11 -12.77
N ALA A 36 -11.71 -14.04 -13.35
CA ALA A 36 -13.15 -13.75 -13.24
C ALA A 36 -14.00 -14.86 -13.89
N VAL A 37 -13.59 -15.37 -15.06
CA VAL A 37 -14.24 -16.51 -15.71
C VAL A 37 -14.16 -17.77 -14.84
N LYS A 38 -13.00 -18.04 -14.22
CA LYS A 38 -12.82 -19.15 -13.28
C LYS A 38 -13.73 -19.03 -12.06
N ALA A 39 -13.84 -17.83 -11.48
CA ALA A 39 -14.70 -17.57 -10.33
C ALA A 39 -16.17 -17.86 -10.67
N GLU A 40 -16.63 -17.51 -11.86
CA GLU A 40 -18.01 -17.80 -12.30
C GLU A 40 -18.28 -19.30 -12.48
N HIS A 41 -17.29 -20.08 -12.97
CA HIS A 41 -17.39 -21.54 -13.04
C HIS A 41 -17.57 -22.13 -11.62
N ILE A 42 -16.70 -21.73 -10.69
CA ILE A 42 -16.73 -22.19 -9.30
C ILE A 42 -18.06 -21.83 -8.64
N ARG A 43 -18.52 -20.58 -8.79
CA ARG A 43 -19.78 -20.09 -8.21
C ARG A 43 -21.00 -20.90 -8.65
N ARG A 44 -20.99 -21.43 -9.87
CA ARG A 44 -22.08 -22.26 -10.43
C ARG A 44 -21.88 -23.77 -10.23
N GLY A 45 -20.80 -24.20 -9.57
CA GLY A 45 -20.46 -25.62 -9.41
C GLY A 45 -20.09 -26.31 -10.73
N ILE A 46 -19.65 -25.56 -11.74
CA ILE A 46 -19.31 -26.08 -13.06
C ILE A 46 -17.81 -26.39 -13.12
N PRO A 47 -17.37 -27.55 -13.66
CA PRO A 47 -15.96 -27.90 -13.74
C PRO A 47 -15.12 -26.86 -14.48
N TRP A 48 -14.02 -26.43 -13.86
CA TRP A 48 -13.01 -25.60 -14.49
C TRP A 48 -12.09 -26.46 -15.36
N LYS A 49 -11.99 -26.16 -16.66
CA LYS A 49 -11.18 -26.93 -17.61
C LYS A 49 -9.85 -26.28 -17.99
N GLY A 50 -9.44 -25.18 -17.35
CA GLY A 50 -8.16 -24.54 -17.63
C GLY A 50 -6.98 -25.34 -17.09
N GLY A 51 -5.99 -25.67 -17.93
CA GLY A 51 -4.84 -26.49 -17.62
C GLY A 51 -3.51 -25.86 -18.05
N LEU A 52 -2.57 -26.72 -18.49
CA LEU A 52 -1.20 -26.31 -18.82
C LEU A 52 -1.13 -25.40 -20.06
N ARG A 53 -1.98 -25.61 -21.08
CA ARG A 53 -1.99 -24.79 -22.29
C ARG A 53 -2.41 -23.36 -21.97
N LEU A 54 -3.42 -23.22 -21.11
CA LEU A 54 -3.85 -21.89 -20.65
C LEU A 54 -2.75 -21.18 -19.86
N ARG A 55 -1.99 -21.92 -19.03
CA ARG A 55 -0.87 -21.34 -18.28
C ARG A 55 0.23 -20.80 -19.20
N TYR A 56 0.62 -21.56 -20.23
CA TYR A 56 1.61 -21.08 -21.21
C TYR A 56 1.07 -19.93 -22.05
N THR A 57 -0.19 -20.01 -22.49
CA THR A 57 -0.85 -18.94 -23.22
C THR A 57 -0.82 -17.63 -22.42
N LEU A 58 -1.14 -17.67 -21.12
CA LEU A 58 -1.09 -16.49 -20.26
C LEU A 58 0.33 -15.96 -20.00
N ARG A 59 1.36 -16.79 -20.14
CA ARG A 59 2.76 -16.35 -20.12
C ARG A 59 3.10 -15.62 -21.42
N ASP A 60 2.66 -16.15 -22.55
CA ASP A 60 2.91 -15.52 -23.85
C ASP A 60 2.16 -14.18 -23.96
N VAL A 61 0.92 -14.10 -23.46
CA VAL A 61 0.18 -12.84 -23.37
C VAL A 61 0.89 -11.82 -22.48
N GLU A 62 1.53 -12.26 -21.39
CA GLU A 62 2.35 -11.37 -20.56
C GLU A 62 3.57 -10.85 -21.32
N ASN A 63 4.27 -11.73 -22.04
CA ASN A 63 5.43 -11.35 -22.87
C ASN A 63 5.05 -10.37 -23.99
N LEU A 64 3.83 -10.47 -24.50
CA LEU A 64 3.26 -9.56 -25.49
C LEU A 64 2.68 -8.27 -24.88
N THR A 65 2.85 -8.01 -23.58
CA THR A 65 2.38 -6.76 -22.96
C THR A 65 3.02 -5.57 -23.68
N PRO A 66 2.23 -4.64 -24.26
CA PRO A 66 2.79 -3.50 -24.98
C PRO A 66 3.50 -2.57 -23.99
N GLU A 67 4.58 -1.91 -24.44
CA GLU A 67 5.33 -0.95 -23.62
C GLU A 67 4.43 0.15 -23.04
N SER A 68 3.44 0.61 -23.82
CA SER A 68 2.43 1.59 -23.37
C SER A 68 1.57 1.13 -22.18
N SER A 69 1.47 -0.19 -21.94
CA SER A 69 0.77 -0.78 -20.80
C SER A 69 1.70 -1.15 -19.64
N LYS A 70 3.02 -1.06 -19.82
CA LYS A 70 3.98 -1.24 -18.74
C LYS A 70 4.02 0.03 -17.92
N ARG A 71 3.76 -0.11 -16.61
CA ARG A 71 3.89 1.02 -15.68
C ARG A 71 5.32 1.04 -15.15
N GLU A 72 5.92 2.21 -15.18
CA GLU A 72 7.18 2.44 -14.47
C GLU A 72 7.04 2.08 -12.99
N GLU A 73 8.16 1.62 -12.43
CA GLU A 73 8.24 1.32 -11.02
C GLU A 73 8.07 2.60 -10.21
N ARG A 74 7.10 2.62 -9.29
CA ARG A 74 6.85 3.80 -8.47
C ARG A 74 8.03 4.02 -7.53
N PRO A 75 8.66 5.20 -7.50
CA PRO A 75 9.75 5.48 -6.59
C PRO A 75 9.23 5.57 -5.14
N PRO A 76 10.10 5.30 -4.13
CA PRO A 76 9.79 5.63 -2.74
C PRO A 76 9.63 7.13 -2.56
N VAL A 77 8.84 7.54 -1.56
CA VAL A 77 8.97 8.90 -1.01
C VAL A 77 10.39 9.03 -0.44
N THR A 78 11.10 10.12 -0.74
CA THR A 78 12.48 10.32 -0.24
C THR A 78 12.50 11.03 1.11
N GLU A 79 13.68 11.10 1.74
CA GLU A 79 13.87 11.92 2.95
C GLU A 79 13.60 13.40 2.66
N ASP A 80 14.12 13.91 1.55
CA ASP A 80 13.93 15.30 1.13
C ASP A 80 12.46 15.65 0.92
N MET A 81 11.68 14.73 0.34
CA MET A 81 10.23 14.91 0.20
C MET A 81 9.53 15.07 1.55
N ILE A 82 9.91 14.30 2.58
CA ILE A 82 9.33 14.45 3.91
C ILE A 82 9.82 15.73 4.59
N ASN A 83 11.09 16.12 4.39
CA ASN A 83 11.63 17.36 4.90
C ASN A 83 10.92 18.58 4.30
N ILE A 84 10.61 18.54 3.00
CA ILE A 84 9.78 19.54 2.32
C ILE A 84 8.39 19.61 2.97
N LEU A 85 7.73 18.47 3.19
CA LEU A 85 6.44 18.47 3.89
C LEU A 85 6.53 19.10 5.28
N LYS A 86 7.54 18.73 6.08
CA LYS A 86 7.74 19.28 7.42
C LYS A 86 7.99 20.79 7.41
N ALA A 87 8.65 21.32 6.38
CA ALA A 87 8.95 22.73 6.27
C ALA A 87 7.75 23.57 5.81
N GLU A 88 6.90 23.00 4.94
CA GLU A 88 5.80 23.73 4.29
C GLU A 88 4.42 23.52 4.94
N LEU A 89 4.24 22.46 5.74
CA LEU A 89 3.01 22.23 6.50
C LEU A 89 3.01 23.09 7.78
N ASP A 90 1.91 23.80 8.02
CA ASP A 90 1.68 24.42 9.32
C ASP A 90 1.16 23.37 10.30
N LEU A 91 2.01 22.96 11.24
CA LEU A 91 1.63 21.93 12.21
C LEU A 91 0.75 22.45 13.35
N GLY A 92 0.46 23.75 13.40
CA GLY A 92 -0.62 24.32 14.19
C GLY A 92 -1.98 24.26 13.48
N ASP A 93 -2.00 24.13 12.15
CA ASP A 93 -3.24 23.93 11.39
C ASP A 93 -3.76 22.49 11.60
N PRO A 94 -5.04 22.32 11.99
CA PRO A 94 -5.68 21.02 12.20
C PRO A 94 -5.48 20.01 11.08
N LYS A 95 -5.61 20.43 9.82
CA LYS A 95 -5.56 19.53 8.66
C LYS A 95 -4.11 19.18 8.33
N ASP A 96 -3.21 20.14 8.33
CA ASP A 96 -1.80 19.94 8.02
C ASP A 96 -1.08 19.11 9.10
N ALA A 97 -1.45 19.25 10.38
CA ALA A 97 -1.03 18.35 11.46
C ALA A 97 -1.43 16.88 11.17
N ALA A 98 -2.69 16.66 10.77
CA ALA A 98 -3.18 15.32 10.39
C ALA A 98 -2.46 14.76 9.16
N VAL A 99 -2.21 15.60 8.14
CA VAL A 99 -1.46 15.21 6.94
C VAL A 99 -0.05 14.77 7.32
N PHE A 100 0.65 15.53 8.17
CA PHE A 100 2.01 15.18 8.56
C PHE A 100 2.07 13.87 9.37
N ALA A 101 1.13 13.68 10.31
CA ALA A 101 1.01 12.44 11.07
C ALA A 101 0.82 11.23 10.15
N VAL A 102 -0.09 11.30 9.17
CA VAL A 102 -0.28 10.22 8.19
C VAL A 102 1.00 9.94 7.41
N ALA A 103 1.69 10.98 6.92
CA ALA A 103 2.89 10.81 6.11
C ALA A 103 3.97 10.05 6.89
N CYS A 104 4.24 10.45 8.12
CA CYS A 104 5.23 9.80 8.98
C CYS A 104 4.81 8.37 9.34
N SER A 105 3.58 8.16 9.80
CA SER A 105 3.08 6.83 10.17
C SER A 105 3.05 5.87 8.98
N ALA A 106 2.63 6.32 7.79
CA ALA A 106 2.60 5.49 6.59
C ALA A 106 4.02 5.04 6.18
N CYS A 107 5.00 5.94 6.28
CA CYS A 107 6.38 5.64 5.97
C CYS A 107 7.00 4.70 7.01
N TRP A 108 7.03 5.09 8.27
CA TRP A 108 7.72 4.33 9.32
C TRP A 108 6.97 3.08 9.75
N GLY A 109 5.64 3.11 9.69
CA GLY A 109 4.80 1.94 9.94
C GLY A 109 4.73 0.99 8.74
N ARG A 110 5.15 1.42 7.54
CA ARG A 110 4.92 0.69 6.27
C ARG A 110 3.44 0.38 6.04
N ILE A 111 2.55 1.26 6.48
CA ILE A 111 1.10 1.06 6.47
C ILE A 111 0.53 1.47 5.11
N ARG A 112 -0.47 0.76 4.59
CA ARG A 112 -1.16 1.23 3.37
C ARG A 112 -2.04 2.41 3.73
N LEU A 113 -2.05 3.46 2.89
CA LEU A 113 -2.98 4.58 3.12
C LEU A 113 -4.45 4.16 3.13
N SER A 114 -4.83 3.06 2.47
CA SER A 114 -6.20 2.53 2.53
C SER A 114 -6.57 1.89 3.86
N GLU A 115 -5.58 1.54 4.68
CA GLU A 115 -5.79 1.01 6.04
C GLU A 115 -5.92 2.17 7.07
N MET A 116 -5.41 3.36 6.73
CA MET A 116 -5.43 4.55 7.60
C MET A 116 -6.53 5.54 7.23
N LEU A 117 -6.80 5.70 5.94
CA LEU A 117 -7.65 6.77 5.40
C LEU A 117 -8.79 6.21 4.54
N SER A 118 -9.97 6.79 4.75
CA SER A 118 -11.15 6.57 3.90
C SER A 118 -11.00 7.25 2.54
N ASP A 119 -11.77 6.77 1.56
CA ASP A 119 -11.92 7.42 0.25
C ASP A 119 -12.66 8.74 0.35
N THR A 120 -13.54 8.88 1.34
CA THR A 120 -14.40 10.06 1.54
C THR A 120 -14.33 10.55 2.99
N GLN A 121 -14.79 11.77 3.22
CA GLN A 121 -14.72 12.39 4.55
C GLN A 121 -15.89 11.99 5.47
N SER A 122 -17.00 11.51 4.90
CA SER A 122 -18.24 11.23 5.63
C SER A 122 -18.71 9.79 5.55
N LYS A 123 -18.23 9.01 4.58
CA LYS A 123 -18.53 7.57 4.46
C LYS A 123 -17.28 6.79 4.81
N TYR A 124 -17.27 6.23 6.01
CA TYR A 124 -16.26 5.29 6.49
C TYR A 124 -16.95 4.22 7.32
N PHE A 125 -16.35 3.03 7.34
CA PHE A 125 -16.88 1.89 8.09
C PHE A 125 -16.04 1.73 9.36
N ILE A 126 -16.65 2.05 10.50
CA ILE A 126 -16.08 1.72 11.80
C ILE A 126 -15.88 0.19 11.85
N GLY A 127 -14.70 -0.25 12.26
CA GLY A 127 -14.26 -1.66 12.16
C GLY A 127 -13.46 -2.00 10.90
N ARG A 128 -13.33 -1.08 9.93
CA ARG A 128 -12.41 -1.22 8.78
C ARG A 128 -11.39 -0.09 8.65
N ILE A 129 -11.56 0.99 9.40
CA ILE A 129 -10.63 2.11 9.49
C ILE A 129 -10.14 2.23 10.92
N LEU A 130 -8.90 2.70 11.11
CA LEU A 130 -8.38 3.06 12.42
C LEU A 130 -9.22 4.18 13.05
N VAL A 131 -9.61 3.99 14.30
CA VAL A 131 -10.24 5.02 15.13
C VAL A 131 -9.31 5.51 16.25
N GLY A 132 -9.68 6.57 16.96
CA GLY A 132 -8.89 7.06 18.10
C GLY A 132 -8.62 5.99 19.15
N ALA A 133 -9.59 5.13 19.47
CA ALA A 133 -9.43 4.03 20.42
C ALA A 133 -8.44 2.93 19.97
N ASP A 134 -8.12 2.89 18.67
CA ASP A 134 -7.12 1.96 18.12
C ASP A 134 -5.68 2.45 18.33
N LEU A 135 -5.52 3.71 18.75
CA LEU A 135 -4.27 4.26 19.24
C LEU A 135 -4.01 3.66 20.63
N GLY A 136 -3.17 2.62 20.69
CA GLY A 136 -2.83 1.98 21.95
C GLY A 136 -2.08 2.92 22.90
N PRO A 137 -1.99 2.59 24.20
CA PRO A 137 -1.07 3.30 25.09
C PRO A 137 0.37 3.13 24.59
N ALA A 138 1.26 4.03 24.99
CA ALA A 138 2.69 3.88 24.75
C ALA A 138 3.13 2.49 25.23
N ALA A 139 3.61 1.65 24.32
CA ALA A 139 3.72 0.20 24.54
C ALA A 139 5.01 -0.21 25.27
N THR A 140 5.99 0.70 25.37
CA THR A 140 7.28 0.44 25.99
C THR A 140 7.80 1.67 26.71
N ALA A 141 8.74 1.47 27.65
CA ALA A 141 9.49 2.55 28.30
C ALA A 141 10.27 3.44 27.30
N ALA A 142 10.43 2.99 26.06
CA ALA A 142 11.07 3.71 24.97
C ALA A 142 10.07 4.59 24.15
N GLY A 143 8.82 4.77 24.61
CA GLY A 143 7.86 5.68 23.97
C GLY A 143 7.25 5.16 22.66
N THR A 144 7.20 3.85 22.43
CA THR A 144 6.63 3.32 21.16
C THR A 144 5.11 3.46 21.10
N GLN A 145 4.59 3.83 19.92
CA GLN A 145 3.16 3.96 19.66
C GLN A 145 2.63 2.76 18.88
N VAL A 146 1.57 2.11 19.35
CA VAL A 146 0.94 0.97 18.66
C VAL A 146 -0.36 1.41 17.98
N LEU A 147 -0.52 1.03 16.72
CA LEU A 147 -1.76 1.18 15.96
C LEU A 147 -2.40 -0.20 15.77
N LYS A 148 -3.61 -0.39 16.28
CA LYS A 148 -4.37 -1.65 16.19
C LYS A 148 -5.36 -1.58 15.04
N PHE A 149 -5.05 -2.23 13.92
CA PHE A 149 -5.94 -2.25 12.77
C PHE A 149 -7.08 -3.22 13.02
N PRO A 150 -8.35 -2.79 12.97
CA PRO A 150 -9.49 -3.69 13.14
C PRO A 150 -9.69 -4.62 11.94
N TRP A 151 -9.17 -4.22 10.77
CA TRP A 151 -9.25 -5.02 9.55
C TRP A 151 -8.01 -4.86 8.69
N THR A 152 -7.53 -5.97 8.10
CA THR A 152 -6.54 -5.91 7.02
C THR A 152 -6.89 -6.92 5.92
N LYS A 153 -6.50 -6.62 4.66
CA LYS A 153 -6.77 -7.51 3.52
C LYS A 153 -6.36 -8.98 3.75
N PRO A 154 -5.19 -9.31 4.35
CA PRO A 154 -4.77 -10.70 4.55
C PRO A 154 -5.33 -11.38 5.81
N LYS A 155 -5.89 -10.64 6.78
CA LYS A 155 -6.35 -11.20 8.07
C LYS A 155 -7.85 -10.98 8.33
N GLY A 156 -8.53 -10.21 7.49
CA GLY A 156 -9.93 -9.85 7.70
C GLY A 156 -10.10 -9.14 9.05
N GLU A 157 -11.14 -9.50 9.77
CA GLU A 157 -11.51 -8.97 11.10
C GLU A 157 -10.57 -9.39 12.23
N HIS A 158 -9.65 -10.32 12.00
CA HIS A 158 -8.58 -10.59 12.97
C HIS A 158 -7.61 -9.40 13.10
N GLY A 159 -7.67 -8.44 12.16
CA GLY A 159 -6.91 -7.21 12.23
C GLY A 159 -5.39 -7.44 12.12
N ASP A 160 -4.63 -6.40 12.45
CA ASP A 160 -3.19 -6.49 12.67
C ASP A 160 -2.71 -5.35 13.56
N LYS A 161 -1.41 -5.30 13.88
CA LYS A 161 -0.82 -4.16 14.58
C LYS A 161 0.40 -3.62 13.86
N ALA A 162 0.54 -2.29 13.81
CA ALA A 162 1.78 -1.62 13.47
C ALA A 162 2.39 -1.00 14.72
N ILE A 163 3.71 -1.16 14.86
CA ILE A 163 4.48 -0.54 15.92
C ILE A 163 5.24 0.63 15.29
N LEU A 164 5.01 1.83 15.82
CA LEU A 164 5.71 3.05 15.46
C LEU A 164 6.72 3.34 16.57
N CYS A 165 7.98 3.50 16.18
CA CYS A 165 9.06 3.84 17.09
C CYS A 165 9.51 5.27 16.83
N HIS A 166 9.99 5.95 17.87
CA HIS A 166 10.69 7.21 17.72
C HIS A 166 11.86 7.09 16.73
N GLN A 167 12.10 8.18 16.01
CA GLN A 167 13.14 8.33 15.00
C GLN A 167 13.92 9.60 15.27
N HIS A 168 15.24 9.57 15.13
CA HIS A 168 16.08 10.76 15.24
C HIS A 168 16.01 11.68 14.01
N THR A 169 14.89 11.65 13.28
CA THR A 169 14.67 12.42 12.04
C THR A 169 13.53 13.41 12.24
N LYS A 170 13.41 14.37 11.31
CA LYS A 170 12.28 15.30 11.28
C LYS A 170 10.93 14.62 11.02
N SER A 171 10.94 13.34 10.65
CA SER A 171 9.79 12.52 10.30
C SER A 171 9.37 11.53 11.39
N ASP A 172 9.71 11.81 12.66
CA ASP A 172 9.33 10.98 13.79
C ASP A 172 7.80 10.75 13.82
N PRO A 173 7.34 9.49 13.69
CA PRO A 173 5.92 9.18 13.60
C PRO A 173 5.18 9.27 14.93
N VAL A 174 5.88 9.15 16.06
CA VAL A 174 5.28 9.26 17.40
C VAL A 174 5.02 10.73 17.70
N ASN A 175 6.04 11.59 17.56
CA ASN A 175 5.91 13.04 17.76
C ASN A 175 4.87 13.64 16.79
N ALA A 176 4.78 13.13 15.56
CA ALA A 176 3.78 13.60 14.60
C ALA A 176 2.34 13.23 15.02
N ILE A 177 2.13 12.04 15.58
CA ILE A 177 0.83 11.64 16.14
C ILE A 177 0.51 12.46 17.39
N GLU A 178 1.47 12.67 18.29
CA GLU A 178 1.27 13.47 19.51
C GLU A 178 0.90 14.93 19.18
N ASN A 179 1.56 15.54 18.19
CA ASN A 179 1.20 16.86 17.70
C ASN A 179 -0.23 16.87 17.12
N HIS A 180 -0.56 15.86 16.31
CA HIS A 180 -1.90 15.71 15.75
C HIS A 180 -2.97 15.58 16.84
N ASP A 181 -2.72 14.80 17.88
CA ASP A 181 -3.63 14.67 19.02
C ASP A 181 -3.75 15.97 19.83
N THR A 182 -2.64 16.68 20.02
CA THR A 182 -2.62 17.98 20.70
C THR A 182 -3.47 19.01 19.96
N VAL A 183 -3.36 19.09 18.63
CA VAL A 183 -4.06 20.09 17.82
C VAL A 183 -5.53 19.72 17.60
N ASN A 184 -5.81 18.45 17.35
CA ASN A 184 -7.16 18.03 16.97
C ASN A 184 -8.01 17.50 18.12
N THR A 185 -7.38 16.99 19.19
CA THR A 185 -8.03 16.19 20.25
C THR A 185 -8.76 15.00 19.65
N ILE A 186 -8.06 13.88 19.43
CA ILE A 186 -8.59 12.77 18.65
C ILE A 186 -9.73 12.09 19.43
N PRO A 187 -10.96 12.04 18.88
CA PRO A 187 -12.06 11.33 19.52
C PRO A 187 -11.87 9.82 19.40
N ALA A 188 -12.18 9.08 20.47
CA ALA A 188 -11.96 7.63 20.55
C ALA A 188 -12.78 6.84 19.51
N ASP A 189 -13.97 7.31 19.17
CA ASP A 189 -14.97 6.67 18.32
C ASP A 189 -14.92 7.14 16.85
N LEU A 190 -14.13 8.16 16.55
CA LEU A 190 -13.96 8.70 15.21
C LEU A 190 -12.66 8.21 14.55
N PRO A 191 -12.54 8.27 13.21
CA PRO A 191 -11.31 7.90 12.53
C PRO A 191 -10.09 8.60 13.11
N LEU A 192 -8.98 7.88 13.27
CA LEU A 192 -7.76 8.37 13.92
C LEU A 192 -7.24 9.68 13.30
N PHE A 193 -7.33 9.79 11.98
CA PHE A 193 -6.91 10.97 11.23
C PHE A 193 -8.13 11.83 10.87
N VAL A 194 -8.65 12.54 11.88
CA VAL A 194 -9.66 13.59 11.74
C VAL A 194 -9.07 14.96 12.01
N TYR A 195 -9.61 16.00 11.37
CA TYR A 195 -9.25 17.37 11.69
C TYR A 195 -10.50 18.23 11.92
N ARG A 196 -10.37 19.29 12.71
CA ARG A 196 -11.44 20.27 12.89
C ARG A 196 -11.58 21.13 11.62
N ASN A 197 -12.77 21.18 11.04
CA ASN A 197 -13.06 22.04 9.90
C ASN A 197 -13.32 23.49 10.37
N GLU A 198 -13.59 24.39 9.43
CA GLU A 198 -13.87 25.81 9.70
C GLU A 198 -15.07 26.04 10.63
N LYS A 199 -16.00 25.07 10.72
CA LYS A 199 -17.15 25.11 11.64
C LYS A 199 -16.83 24.55 13.03
N GLY A 200 -15.62 24.01 13.22
CA GLY A 200 -15.19 23.35 14.45
C GLY A 200 -15.51 21.86 14.53
N ASP A 201 -16.20 21.29 13.53
CA ASP A 201 -16.59 19.87 13.54
C ASP A 201 -15.43 18.96 13.11
N HIS A 202 -15.34 17.78 13.75
CA HIS A 202 -14.40 16.75 13.31
C HIS A 202 -14.76 16.21 11.94
N THR A 203 -13.79 16.22 11.03
CA THR A 203 -13.93 15.75 9.67
C THR A 203 -12.81 14.76 9.35
N CYS A 204 -13.14 13.58 8.80
CA CYS A 204 -12.14 12.59 8.42
C CYS A 204 -11.25 13.12 7.27
N LEU A 205 -9.93 12.92 7.40
CA LEU A 205 -8.98 13.16 6.33
C LEU A 205 -9.12 12.05 5.29
N SER A 206 -9.62 12.39 4.11
CA SER A 206 -9.71 11.42 3.01
C SER A 206 -8.35 11.23 2.33
N ARG A 207 -8.14 10.05 1.76
CA ARG A 207 -6.93 9.75 0.98
C ARG A 207 -6.70 10.74 -0.17
N ARG A 208 -7.79 11.21 -0.79
CA ARG A 208 -7.74 12.23 -1.84
C ARG A 208 -7.21 13.56 -1.31
N LYS A 209 -7.72 14.05 -0.17
CA LYS A 209 -7.26 15.31 0.42
C LYS A 209 -5.82 15.21 0.90
N PHE A 210 -5.46 14.11 1.55
CA PHE A 210 -4.08 13.83 1.94
C PHE A 210 -3.12 13.89 0.74
N LEU A 211 -3.38 13.11 -0.31
CA LEU A 211 -2.51 13.08 -1.50
C LEU A 211 -2.52 14.42 -2.24
N SER A 212 -3.65 15.12 -2.29
CA SER A 212 -3.74 16.44 -2.90
C SER A 212 -2.82 17.43 -2.17
N ARG A 213 -2.86 17.47 -0.84
CA ARG A 213 -2.05 18.39 -0.04
C ARG A 213 -0.54 18.10 -0.18
N CYS A 214 -0.15 16.83 -0.12
CA CYS A 214 1.26 16.47 -0.29
C CYS A 214 1.76 16.83 -1.70
N ASN A 215 1.00 16.50 -2.75
CA ASN A 215 1.41 16.78 -4.13
C ASN A 215 1.37 18.27 -4.49
N GLU A 216 0.46 19.04 -3.90
CA GLU A 216 0.45 20.51 -4.01
C GLU A 216 1.79 21.08 -3.52
N ILE A 217 2.22 20.69 -2.33
CA ILE A 217 3.51 21.11 -1.77
C ILE A 217 4.67 20.63 -2.65
N TRP A 218 4.74 19.34 -2.94
CA TRP A 218 5.82 18.75 -3.74
C TRP A 218 5.95 19.35 -5.14
N SER A 219 4.83 19.69 -5.79
CA SER A 219 4.84 20.31 -7.11
C SER A 219 5.52 21.69 -7.11
N ARG A 220 5.38 22.47 -6.03
CA ARG A 220 6.07 23.76 -5.86
C ARG A 220 7.59 23.62 -5.75
N HIS A 221 8.07 22.43 -5.38
CA HIS A 221 9.49 22.08 -5.30
C HIS A 221 9.97 21.23 -6.49
N GLY A 222 9.20 21.14 -7.57
CA GLY A 222 9.57 20.39 -8.78
C GLY A 222 9.56 18.87 -8.62
N VAL A 223 8.96 18.35 -7.55
CA VAL A 223 8.85 16.90 -7.32
C VAL A 223 7.63 16.35 -8.09
N PRO A 224 7.79 15.26 -8.87
CA PRO A 224 6.69 14.66 -9.61
C PRO A 224 5.55 14.14 -8.72
N SER A 225 4.35 14.08 -9.29
CA SER A 225 3.16 13.58 -8.59
C SER A 225 3.39 12.17 -8.05
N THR A 226 3.22 12.03 -6.74
CA THR A 226 3.46 10.81 -5.99
C THR A 226 2.15 10.19 -5.51
N THR A 227 2.13 8.86 -5.40
CA THR A 227 0.94 8.08 -5.01
C THR A 227 1.09 7.52 -3.60
N GLY A 228 -0.03 7.11 -3.00
CA GLY A 228 -0.03 6.56 -1.65
C GLY A 228 0.86 5.33 -1.46
N HIS A 229 1.11 4.56 -2.52
CA HIS A 229 1.98 3.38 -2.46
C HIS A 229 3.45 3.74 -2.18
N SER A 230 3.90 4.91 -2.62
CA SER A 230 5.28 5.38 -2.46
C SER A 230 5.68 5.59 -0.99
N PHE A 231 4.74 5.93 -0.11
CA PHE A 231 4.98 6.04 1.33
C PHE A 231 5.36 4.69 1.94
N ARG A 232 4.62 3.63 1.58
CA ARG A 232 4.94 2.26 2.05
C ARG A 232 6.26 1.75 1.47
N ILE A 233 6.57 2.09 0.21
CA ILE A 233 7.88 1.76 -0.40
C ILE A 233 9.02 2.43 0.39
N ARG A 234 8.90 3.72 0.76
CA ARG A 234 9.93 4.42 1.55
C ARG A 234 10.33 3.63 2.80
N GLY A 235 9.36 3.22 3.61
CA GLY A 235 9.63 2.49 4.85
C GLY A 235 10.41 1.19 4.63
N THR A 236 10.02 0.42 3.62
CA THR A 236 10.73 -0.82 3.26
C THR A 236 12.13 -0.54 2.75
N THR A 237 12.27 0.36 1.79
CA THR A 237 13.56 0.70 1.18
C THR A 237 14.55 1.24 2.22
N HIS A 238 14.09 2.11 3.13
CA HIS A 238 14.93 2.66 4.19
C HIS A 238 15.54 1.57 5.08
N LEU A 239 14.73 0.62 5.55
CA LEU A 239 15.20 -0.45 6.44
C LEU A 239 16.14 -1.43 5.74
N LEU A 240 15.87 -1.73 4.47
CA LEU A 240 16.75 -2.59 3.67
C LEU A 240 18.11 -1.91 3.42
N ILE A 241 18.13 -0.61 3.12
CA ILE A 241 19.37 0.16 2.97
C ILE A 241 20.12 0.26 4.31
N ALA A 242 19.40 0.32 5.43
CA ALA A 242 19.98 0.27 6.77
C ALA A 242 20.49 -1.13 7.19
N GLY A 243 20.42 -2.13 6.30
CA GLY A 243 20.93 -3.48 6.56
C GLY A 243 20.04 -4.33 7.47
N VAL A 244 18.80 -3.91 7.74
CA VAL A 244 17.85 -4.72 8.50
C VAL A 244 17.50 -5.98 7.73
N ASN A 245 17.55 -7.13 8.42
CA ASN A 245 17.27 -8.43 7.80
C ASN A 245 15.90 -8.43 7.09
N PRO A 246 15.82 -8.88 5.82
CA PRO A 246 14.59 -8.99 5.05
C PRO A 246 13.39 -9.62 5.77
N GLU A 247 13.61 -10.67 6.57
CA GLU A 247 12.55 -11.35 7.31
C GLU A 247 11.96 -10.45 8.41
N VAL A 248 12.82 -9.64 9.05
CA VAL A 248 12.38 -8.65 10.04
C VAL A 248 11.60 -7.54 9.33
N VAL A 249 12.05 -7.08 8.16
CA VAL A 249 11.31 -6.11 7.33
C VAL A 249 9.96 -6.68 6.88
N GLN A 250 9.92 -7.95 6.49
CA GLN A 250 8.71 -8.67 6.11
C GLN A 250 7.70 -8.73 7.27
N ALA A 251 8.17 -9.10 8.47
CA ALA A 251 7.37 -9.14 9.69
C ALA A 251 6.84 -7.75 10.07
N MET A 252 7.69 -6.73 10.02
CA MET A 252 7.33 -5.35 10.39
C MET A 252 6.30 -4.70 9.47
N GLY A 253 6.23 -5.08 8.20
CA GLY A 253 5.17 -4.60 7.30
C GLY A 253 4.00 -5.57 7.13
N CYS A 254 3.89 -6.58 7.99
CA CYS A 254 2.76 -7.52 8.03
C CYS A 254 2.59 -8.32 6.72
N TRP A 255 3.67 -8.61 6.00
CA TRP A 255 3.63 -9.44 4.80
C TRP A 255 3.69 -10.92 5.16
N LYS A 256 2.73 -11.71 4.64
CA LYS A 256 2.70 -13.18 4.80
C LYS A 256 3.44 -13.95 3.71
N SER A 257 3.94 -13.25 2.69
CA SER A 257 4.58 -13.84 1.52
C SER A 257 5.63 -12.89 0.97
N ASP A 258 6.37 -13.37 -0.02
CA ASP A 258 7.45 -12.64 -0.72
C ASP A 258 6.94 -11.47 -1.58
N THR A 259 5.67 -11.11 -1.45
CA THR A 259 5.10 -9.88 -2.04
C THR A 259 5.82 -8.61 -1.58
N PHE A 260 6.57 -8.65 -0.48
CA PHE A 260 7.42 -7.54 -0.04
C PHE A 260 8.63 -7.31 -0.96
N LEU A 261 9.08 -8.32 -1.72
CA LEU A 261 10.18 -8.20 -2.68
C LEU A 261 9.89 -7.19 -3.79
N VAL A 262 8.60 -6.96 -4.11
CA VAL A 262 8.17 -5.93 -5.07
C VAL A 262 8.53 -4.50 -4.59
N TYR A 263 8.84 -4.33 -3.31
CA TYR A 263 9.24 -3.05 -2.72
C TYR A 263 10.76 -2.87 -2.70
N TRP A 264 11.55 -3.84 -3.18
CA TRP A 264 13.00 -3.76 -3.30
C TRP A 264 13.40 -2.90 -4.50
N ARG A 265 13.09 -1.61 -4.41
CA ARG A 265 13.55 -0.60 -5.37
C ARG A 265 15.01 -0.29 -5.06
N HIS A 266 15.85 -0.13 -6.09
CA HIS A 266 17.29 0.13 -5.99
C HIS A 266 18.17 -1.06 -5.53
N PHE A 267 18.06 -2.20 -6.23
CA PHE A 267 18.88 -3.40 -5.96
C PHE A 267 20.39 -3.11 -5.89
N GLY A 268 20.91 -2.15 -6.68
CA GLY A 268 22.33 -1.76 -6.64
C GLY A 268 22.81 -1.20 -5.29
N HIS A 269 21.93 -0.58 -4.51
CA HIS A 269 22.24 -0.11 -3.15
C HIS A 269 21.97 -1.17 -2.08
N ILE A 270 21.10 -2.13 -2.36
CA ILE A 270 20.75 -3.24 -1.45
C ILE A 270 21.76 -4.40 -1.56
N SER A 271 22.32 -4.63 -2.75
CA SER A 271 23.20 -5.75 -3.09
C SER A 271 24.53 -5.81 -2.29
N PRO A 272 25.23 -4.71 -1.98
CA PRO A 272 26.50 -4.78 -1.25
C PRO A 272 26.33 -5.30 0.18
N LEU A 273 25.17 -5.06 0.80
CA LEU A 273 24.83 -5.52 2.15
C LEU A 273 24.38 -6.99 2.18
N ALA A 274 24.01 -7.54 1.02
CA ALA A 274 23.42 -8.86 0.86
C ALA A 274 24.42 -9.93 0.39
N CYS A 275 25.72 -9.58 0.24
CA CYS A 275 26.77 -10.46 -0.28
C CYS A 275 27.04 -11.73 0.56
N GLY A 276 26.45 -11.85 1.76
CA GLY A 276 26.45 -13.07 2.56
C GLY A 276 25.21 -13.97 2.40
N ILE A 277 24.12 -13.51 1.77
CA ILE A 277 22.79 -14.15 1.91
C ILE A 277 22.13 -14.52 0.57
N PHE A 278 22.51 -13.92 -0.57
CA PHE A 278 21.79 -14.15 -1.85
C PHE A 278 22.56 -14.99 -2.87
N ARG A 279 22.61 -16.30 -2.66
CA ARG A 279 22.37 -17.23 -3.78
C ARG A 279 20.85 -17.49 -3.81
N PHE A 280 20.23 -17.43 -4.98
CA PHE A 280 18.92 -18.04 -5.32
C PHE A 280 17.59 -17.27 -5.44
N VAL A 281 17.46 -15.94 -5.39
CA VAL A 281 16.08 -15.34 -5.47
C VAL A 281 15.70 -14.64 -6.78
N LYS A 282 16.60 -14.43 -7.75
CA LYS A 282 16.22 -13.76 -9.02
C LYS A 282 15.97 -14.67 -10.24
N GLN A 283 15.97 -16.00 -10.07
CA GLN A 283 15.82 -16.94 -11.19
C GLN A 283 14.46 -17.63 -11.29
N VAL A 284 13.49 -17.30 -10.43
CA VAL A 284 12.18 -18.00 -10.38
C VAL A 284 10.97 -17.07 -10.68
N PHE A 285 11.17 -15.76 -10.84
CA PHE A 285 10.05 -14.81 -11.05
C PHE A 285 10.22 -13.85 -12.24
N ILE A 286 10.93 -14.26 -13.29
CA ILE A 286 10.82 -13.66 -14.64
C ILE A 286 10.27 -14.73 -15.58
#